data_AF-A0A3Q7JWB6-F1
#
_entry.id   AF-A0A3Q7JWB6-F1
#
_cell.length_a   1.000
_cell.length_b   1.000
_cell.length_c   1.000
_cell.angle_alpha   90.00
_cell.angle_beta   90.00
_cell.angle_gamma   90.00
#
_symmetry.space_group_name_H-M   'P 1'
#
loop_
_entity.id
_entity.type
_entity.pdbx_description
1 polymer ?
#
loop_
_entity_poly.entity_id
_entity_poly.type
_entity_poly.pdbx_seq_one_letter_code
_entity_poly.pdbx_strand_id
1 'polypeptide(L)'
;MVKELTDGYIIKYHAKGLESDPIEIDFTPPFRRIDMVEELEKIANLNILKDLSSDDTNKYLIDACAKFEIRCALSLTTTRLLNKQWYHLLDNIQLIAASLRSRLVQHKM
;
A
#
# COMPACT_ATOMS: atom_id res chain seq x y z
N MET A 1 22.75 -6.94 3.72
CA MET A 1 22.58 -5.49 3.46
C MET A 1 22.27 -4.68 4.72
N VAL A 2 21.02 -4.51 5.18
CA VAL A 2 20.72 -3.59 6.32
C VAL A 2 21.52 -3.93 7.57
N LYS A 3 21.47 -5.21 8.00
CA LYS A 3 22.26 -5.70 9.13
C LYS A 3 23.76 -5.44 9.01
N GLU A 4 24.33 -5.49 7.80
CA GLU A 4 25.77 -5.28 7.57
C GLU A 4 26.14 -3.79 7.59
N LEU A 5 25.20 -2.90 7.24
CA LEU A 5 25.44 -1.46 7.18
C LEU A 5 25.11 -0.74 8.48
N THR A 6 24.19 -1.27 9.28
CA THR A 6 23.65 -0.59 10.48
C THR A 6 23.71 -1.44 11.74
N ASP A 7 24.39 -2.59 11.72
CA ASP A 7 24.53 -3.54 12.83
C ASP A 7 23.19 -4.02 13.44
N GLY A 8 22.08 -3.90 12.69
CA GLY A 8 20.75 -4.21 13.17
C GLY A 8 19.72 -4.29 12.05
N TYR A 9 18.50 -4.70 12.39
CA TYR A 9 17.38 -4.76 11.44
C TYR A 9 16.42 -3.58 11.55
N ILE A 10 16.51 -2.79 12.62
CA ILE A 10 15.62 -1.65 12.86
C ILE A 10 16.43 -0.37 12.62
N ILE A 11 15.92 0.50 11.74
CA ILE A 11 16.52 1.81 11.47
C ILE A 11 15.54 2.94 11.77
N LYS A 12 16.06 4.12 12.11
CA LYS A 12 15.28 5.34 12.30
C LYS A 12 15.36 6.21 11.05
N TYR A 13 14.21 6.66 10.53
CA TYR A 13 14.12 7.44 9.29
C TYR A 13 13.22 8.68 9.48
N HIS A 14 13.71 9.84 9.06
CA HIS A 14 13.01 11.13 9.19
C HIS A 14 12.17 11.43 7.94
N ALA A 15 11.01 10.76 7.81
CA ALA A 15 10.17 10.86 6.61
C ALA A 15 9.58 12.26 6.35
N LYS A 16 9.51 13.12 7.39
CA LYS A 16 8.94 14.48 7.32
C LYS A 16 9.98 15.58 7.58
N GLY A 17 11.25 15.29 7.35
CA GLY A 17 12.37 16.19 7.64
C GLY A 17 12.96 15.97 9.05
N LEU A 18 14.17 16.51 9.25
CA LEU A 18 15.00 16.26 10.45
C LEU A 18 14.36 16.77 11.76
N GLU A 19 13.50 17.78 11.68
CA GLU A 19 12.82 18.36 12.83
C GLU A 19 11.62 17.52 13.32
N SER A 20 11.16 16.56 12.52
CA SER A 20 10.04 15.68 12.90
C SER A 20 10.56 14.40 13.53
N ASP A 21 9.81 13.82 14.47
CA ASP A 21 10.19 12.54 15.06
C ASP A 21 10.41 11.44 13.98
N PRO A 22 11.51 10.67 14.08
CA PRO A 22 11.79 9.61 13.14
C PRO A 22 10.78 8.48 13.28
N ILE A 23 10.50 7.82 12.16
CA ILE A 23 9.80 6.53 12.14
C ILE A 23 10.82 5.40 12.24
N GLU A 24 10.41 4.30 12.86
CA GLU A 24 11.18 3.06 12.86
C GLU A 24 10.79 2.19 11.67
N ILE A 25 11.79 1.72 10.93
CA ILE A 25 11.63 0.79 9.81
C ILE A 25 12.31 -0.50 10.18
N ASP A 26 11.55 -1.59 10.21
CA ASP A 26 12.03 -2.89 10.63
C ASP A 26 12.18 -3.86 9.45
N PHE A 27 13.43 -4.22 9.18
CA PHE A 27 13.87 -5.13 8.13
C PHE A 27 14.03 -6.58 8.61
N THR A 28 13.49 -6.94 9.77
CA THR A 28 13.55 -8.31 10.30
C THR A 28 12.71 -9.25 9.41
N PRO A 29 13.32 -10.24 8.73
CA PRO A 29 12.60 -11.19 7.90
C PRO A 29 11.79 -12.20 8.75
N PRO A 30 10.75 -12.84 8.17
CA PRO A 30 10.23 -12.67 6.83
C PRO A 30 9.43 -11.38 6.67
N PHE A 31 9.47 -10.77 5.48
CA PHE A 31 8.63 -9.59 5.20
C PHE A 31 7.16 -9.98 5.10
N ARG A 32 6.30 -9.09 5.60
CA ARG A 32 4.84 -9.23 5.44
C ARG A 32 4.51 -9.25 3.95
N ARG A 33 3.76 -10.28 3.54
CA ARG A 33 3.16 -10.36 2.20
C ARG A 33 1.72 -9.85 2.27
N ILE A 34 1.31 -9.14 1.24
CA ILE A 34 -0.04 -8.59 1.13
C ILE A 34 -0.57 -9.01 -0.25
N ASP A 35 -1.77 -9.58 -0.27
CA ASP A 35 -2.50 -9.78 -1.53
C ASP A 35 -3.13 -8.44 -1.93
N MET A 36 -2.73 -7.90 -3.07
CA MET A 36 -3.14 -6.57 -3.52
C MET A 36 -4.64 -6.49 -3.78
N VAL A 37 -5.23 -7.54 -4.37
CA VAL A 37 -6.64 -7.53 -4.76
C VAL A 37 -7.50 -7.65 -3.51
N GLU A 38 -7.20 -8.61 -2.63
CA GLU A 38 -7.97 -8.74 -1.38
C GLU A 38 -7.91 -7.48 -0.52
N GLU A 39 -6.75 -6.83 -0.46
CA GLU A 39 -6.58 -5.62 0.35
C GLU A 39 -7.32 -4.42 -0.28
N LEU A 40 -7.32 -4.30 -1.61
CA LEU A 40 -8.15 -3.33 -2.33
C LEU A 40 -9.63 -3.53 -2.05
N GLU A 41 -10.12 -4.78 -2.12
CA GLU A 41 -11.51 -5.12 -1.84
C GLU A 41 -11.91 -4.75 -0.42
N LYS A 42 -11.10 -5.12 0.57
CA LYS A 42 -11.36 -4.84 2.00
C LYS A 42 -11.43 -3.35 2.29
N ILE A 43 -10.47 -2.60 1.77
CA ILE A 43 -10.30 -1.19 2.13
C ILE A 43 -11.26 -0.29 1.35
N ALA A 44 -11.37 -0.50 0.04
CA ALA A 44 -12.21 0.31 -0.82
C ALA A 44 -13.66 -0.20 -0.86
N ASN A 45 -13.96 -1.30 -0.16
CA ASN A 45 -15.25 -2.00 -0.19
C ASN A 45 -15.69 -2.29 -1.63
N LEU A 46 -14.74 -2.81 -2.41
CA LEU A 46 -14.93 -3.22 -3.81
C LEU A 46 -15.07 -4.73 -3.91
N ASN A 47 -15.67 -5.21 -4.98
CA ASN A 47 -15.72 -6.62 -5.34
C ASN A 47 -15.15 -6.75 -6.75
N ILE A 48 -13.85 -7.02 -6.85
CA ILE A 48 -13.14 -7.06 -8.12
C ILE A 48 -13.39 -8.44 -8.73
N LEU A 49 -13.98 -8.44 -9.93
CA LEU A 49 -14.23 -9.66 -10.68
C LEU A 49 -12.94 -10.45 -10.90
N LYS A 50 -13.01 -11.78 -10.71
CA LYS A 50 -11.84 -12.67 -10.78
C LYS A 50 -11.12 -12.64 -12.13
N ASP A 51 -11.87 -12.43 -13.22
CA ASP A 51 -11.30 -12.33 -14.55
C ASP A 51 -10.87 -10.89 -14.85
N LEU A 52 -9.63 -10.57 -14.48
CA LEU A 52 -9.02 -9.26 -14.71
C LEU A 52 -8.80 -8.92 -16.20
N SER A 53 -8.90 -9.90 -17.09
CA SER A 53 -8.72 -9.69 -18.54
C SER A 53 -10.02 -9.33 -19.24
N SER A 54 -11.17 -9.48 -18.58
CA SER A 54 -12.46 -9.17 -19.16
C SER A 54 -12.73 -7.66 -19.25
N ASP A 55 -13.49 -7.27 -20.29
CA ASP A 55 -13.94 -5.89 -20.48
C ASP A 55 -14.88 -5.43 -19.37
N ASP A 56 -15.61 -6.35 -18.73
CA ASP A 56 -16.52 -6.05 -17.62
C ASP A 56 -15.74 -5.63 -16.37
N THR A 57 -14.65 -6.34 -16.05
CA THR A 57 -13.74 -5.93 -14.97
C THR A 57 -13.11 -4.58 -15.27
N ASN A 58 -12.73 -4.33 -16.52
CA ASN A 58 -12.16 -3.06 -16.91
C ASN A 58 -13.13 -1.89 -16.64
N LYS A 59 -14.38 -2.02 -17.11
CA LYS A 59 -15.44 -1.02 -16.87
C LYS A 59 -15.71 -0.82 -15.37
N TYR A 60 -15.82 -1.91 -14.61
CA TYR A 60 -16.00 -1.84 -13.16
C TYR A 60 -14.89 -1.04 -12.48
N LEU A 61 -13.62 -1.24 -12.89
CA LEU A 61 -12.49 -0.51 -12.33
C LEU A 61 -12.44 0.97 -12.77
N ILE A 62 -12.93 1.29 -13.96
CA ILE A 62 -13.10 2.69 -14.40
C ILE A 62 -14.12 3.39 -13.49
N ASP A 63 -15.27 2.76 -13.26
CA ASP A 63 -16.34 3.31 -12.41
C ASP A 63 -15.87 3.46 -10.96
N ALA A 64 -15.12 2.47 -10.46
CA ALA A 64 -14.49 2.55 -9.14
C ALA A 64 -13.49 3.71 -9.05
N CYS A 65 -12.63 3.91 -10.06
CA CYS A 65 -11.72 5.06 -10.12
C CYS A 65 -12.49 6.38 -10.08
N ALA A 66 -13.58 6.50 -10.84
CA ALA A 66 -14.42 7.70 -10.86
C ALA A 66 -15.04 7.98 -9.48
N LYS A 67 -15.53 6.94 -8.79
CA LYS A 67 -16.11 7.05 -7.44
C LYS A 67 -15.13 7.59 -6.40
N PHE A 68 -13.85 7.25 -6.52
CA PHE A 68 -12.79 7.72 -5.63
C PHE A 68 -12.06 8.96 -6.16
N GLU A 69 -12.59 9.61 -7.20
CA GLU A 69 -11.99 10.78 -7.86
C GLU A 69 -10.55 10.55 -8.37
N ILE A 70 -10.21 9.30 -8.67
CA ILE A 70 -8.90 8.88 -9.15
C ILE A 70 -8.78 9.20 -10.64
N ARG A 71 -7.99 10.23 -10.98
CA ARG A 71 -7.73 10.60 -12.37
C ARG A 71 -6.66 9.71 -13.01
N CYS A 72 -7.01 9.03 -14.08
CA CYS A 72 -6.10 8.26 -14.94
C CYS A 72 -5.93 8.95 -16.30
N ALA A 73 -4.81 9.63 -16.52
CA ALA A 73 -4.61 10.48 -17.70
C ALA A 73 -4.11 9.77 -18.97
N LEU A 74 -3.61 8.53 -18.89
CA LEU A 74 -2.74 7.98 -19.95
C LEU A 74 -3.15 6.61 -20.52
N SER A 75 -3.99 5.83 -19.84
CA SER A 75 -4.62 4.61 -20.38
C SER A 75 -5.62 4.02 -19.37
N LEU A 76 -6.80 3.60 -19.82
CA LEU A 76 -7.80 2.93 -18.98
C LEU A 76 -7.66 1.40 -19.05
N THR A 77 -6.44 0.87 -19.13
CA THR A 77 -6.23 -0.58 -19.09
C THR A 77 -6.39 -1.10 -17.66
N THR A 78 -6.86 -2.34 -17.50
CA THR A 78 -7.14 -2.95 -16.18
C THR A 78 -5.91 -2.88 -15.28
N THR A 79 -4.73 -3.21 -15.80
CA THR A 79 -3.45 -3.12 -15.06
C THR A 79 -3.13 -1.70 -14.61
N ARG A 80 -3.36 -0.69 -15.45
CA ARG A 80 -3.09 0.72 -15.10
C ARG A 80 -4.07 1.21 -14.03
N LEU A 81 -5.34 0.86 -14.16
CA LEU A 81 -6.40 1.21 -13.22
C LEU A 81 -6.13 0.60 -11.84
N LEU A 82 -5.87 -0.72 -11.76
CA LEU A 82 -5.52 -1.40 -10.51
C LEU A 82 -4.29 -0.75 -9.85
N ASN A 83 -3.22 -0.56 -10.62
CA ASN A 83 -2.01 0.08 -10.11
C ASN A 83 -2.28 1.48 -9.57
N LYS A 84 -3.06 2.30 -10.29
CA LYS A 84 -3.38 3.66 -9.84
C LYS A 84 -4.24 3.66 -8.58
N GLN A 85 -5.25 2.80 -8.50
CA GLN A 85 -6.07 2.64 -7.30
C GLN A 85 -5.23 2.21 -6.11
N TRP A 86 -4.33 1.24 -6.31
CA TRP A 86 -3.41 0.79 -5.27
C TRP A 86 -2.51 1.91 -4.75
N TYR A 87 -1.87 2.69 -5.63
CA TYR A 87 -1.06 3.83 -5.21
C TYR A 87 -1.89 4.88 -4.46
N HIS A 88 -3.05 5.25 -4.99
CA HIS A 88 -3.94 6.21 -4.33
C HIS A 88 -4.35 5.73 -2.93
N LEU A 89 -4.57 4.42 -2.77
CA LEU A 89 -4.89 3.81 -1.50
C LEU A 89 -3.69 3.85 -0.53
N LEU A 90 -2.49 3.52 -1.01
CA LEU A 90 -1.26 3.58 -0.22
C LEU A 90 -0.86 5.00 0.20
N ASP A 91 -1.19 6.00 -0.62
CA ASP A 91 -0.90 7.40 -0.32
C ASP A 91 -1.89 7.95 0.72
N ASN A 92 -3.17 7.61 0.61
CA ASN A 92 -4.21 8.10 1.51
C ASN A 92 -4.26 7.34 2.83
N ILE A 93 -3.96 6.05 2.81
CA ILE A 93 -3.87 5.27 4.02
C ILE A 93 -2.45 5.39 4.48
N GLN A 94 -2.29 5.76 5.74
CA GLN A 94 -1.06 5.59 6.50
C GLN A 94 -0.68 4.10 6.62
N LEU A 95 -0.89 3.25 5.62
CA LEU A 95 -0.70 1.80 5.64
C LEU A 95 0.79 1.47 5.68
N ILE A 96 1.63 2.31 5.08
CA ILE A 96 3.08 2.28 5.34
C ILE A 96 3.32 2.61 6.81
N ALA A 97 2.69 3.65 7.35
CA ALA A 97 2.83 4.01 8.76
C ALA A 97 2.21 2.96 9.71
N ALA A 98 1.16 2.23 9.34
CA ALA A 98 0.43 1.26 10.17
C ALA A 98 1.05 -0.13 10.08
N SER A 99 1.57 -0.53 8.92
CA SER A 99 2.37 -1.76 8.79
C SER A 99 3.77 -1.60 9.38
N LEU A 100 4.28 -0.37 9.52
CA LEU A 100 5.48 -0.07 10.32
C LEU A 100 5.14 0.14 11.81
N ARG A 101 4.00 0.77 12.15
CA ARG A 101 3.53 0.95 13.54
C ARG A 101 2.97 -0.32 14.17
N SER A 102 2.56 -1.35 13.42
CA SER A 102 2.04 -2.58 14.02
C SER A 102 3.10 -3.36 14.80
N ARG A 103 4.39 -3.00 14.70
CA ARG A 103 5.45 -3.47 15.60
C ARG A 103 5.64 -2.61 16.86
N LEU A 104 5.05 -1.42 16.97
CA LEU A 104 5.17 -0.56 18.16
C LEU A 104 4.20 -0.90 19.31
N VAL A 105 3.23 -1.81 19.11
CA VAL A 105 2.22 -2.13 20.14
C VAL A 105 2.25 -3.59 20.62
N GLN A 106 2.94 -4.50 19.92
CA GLN A 106 2.96 -5.93 20.29
C GLN A 106 4.07 -6.32 21.27
N HIS A 107 4.86 -5.37 21.80
CA HIS A 107 5.95 -5.65 22.75
C HIS A 107 5.83 -4.95 24.11
N LYS A 108 4.61 -4.57 24.51
CA LYS A 108 4.33 -4.08 25.85
C LYS A 108 3.24 -4.93 26.52
N MET A 109 3.55 -6.20 26.77
CA MET A 109 3.04 -7.01 27.89
C MET A 109 3.97 -8.21 28.09
#